data_AF-A0A6I2ITK9-F1
#
_entry.id   AF-A0A6I2ITK9-F1
#
_cell.length_a   1.000
_cell.length_b   1.000
_cell.length_c   1.000
_cell.angle_alpha   90.00
_cell.angle_beta   90.00
_cell.angle_gamma   90.00
#
_symmetry.space_group_name_H-M   'P 1'
#
loop_
_entity.id
_entity.type
_entity.pdbx_description
1 polymer ?
#
loop_
_entity_poly.entity_id
_entity_poly.type
_entity_poly.pdbx_seq_one_letter_code
_entity_poly.pdbx_strand_id
1 'polypeptide(L)'
;MVIGKEVIETNYIFDFDDYGFSDGYGTGKAKETSGDLVIRTDFFPEVFISHLFKKTTLELFGGDTGYEKWSQRYRLYDTQKIAIKPVVHINRVVILEGPNPPPGKIMATYPDGSSEQIPHIYPDYEKLLSMK
;
A
#
# COMPACT_ATOMS: atom_id res chain seq x y z
N MET A 1 17.41 22.99 10.59
CA MET A 1 16.90 21.60 10.67
C MET A 1 16.22 21.32 9.35
N VAL A 2 16.87 20.59 8.44
CA VAL A 2 16.21 20.13 7.23
C VAL A 2 15.18 19.11 7.70
N ILE A 3 13.89 19.41 7.54
CA ILE A 3 12.85 18.39 7.64
C ILE A 3 13.18 17.43 6.50
N GLY A 4 13.82 16.31 6.85
CA GLY A 4 14.23 15.32 5.88
C GLY A 4 13.04 14.99 4.99
N LYS A 5 13.25 15.01 3.67
CA LYS A 5 12.25 14.55 2.71
C LYS A 5 11.86 13.14 3.14
N GLU A 6 10.66 12.98 3.68
CA GLU A 6 10.13 11.65 3.97
C GLU A 6 9.89 11.00 2.62
N VAL A 7 10.72 9.99 2.31
CA VAL A 7 10.60 9.24 1.07
C VAL A 7 9.37 8.38 1.20
N ILE A 8 8.46 8.57 0.26
CA ILE A 8 7.25 7.78 0.13
C ILE A 8 7.63 6.63 -0.80
N GLU A 9 7.94 5.48 -0.22
CA GLU A 9 8.37 4.31 -0.99
C GLU A 9 7.24 3.30 -1.13
N THR A 10 7.08 2.82 -2.37
CA THR A 10 6.28 1.65 -2.70
C THR A 10 7.19 0.72 -3.45
N ASN A 11 7.50 -0.41 -2.82
CA ASN A 11 8.58 -1.28 -3.25
C ASN A 11 8.03 -2.59 -3.81
N TYR A 12 8.67 -3.07 -4.87
CA TYR A 12 8.51 -4.43 -5.36
C TYR A 12 9.76 -5.22 -5.00
N ILE A 13 9.58 -6.45 -4.49
CA ILE A 13 10.70 -7.39 -4.25
C ILE A 13 10.57 -8.56 -5.21
N PHE A 14 11.68 -8.91 -5.86
CA PHE A 14 11.81 -10.04 -6.76
C PHE A 14 12.91 -10.97 -6.25
N ASP A 15 12.51 -12.12 -5.73
CA ASP A 15 13.39 -13.18 -5.29
C ASP A 15 13.61 -14.14 -6.48
N PHE A 16 14.77 -14.06 -7.13
CA PHE A 16 15.13 -14.95 -8.25
C PHE A 16 15.65 -16.32 -7.79
N ASP A 17 15.91 -16.47 -6.49
CA ASP A 17 16.43 -17.68 -5.85
C ASP A 17 15.68 -17.96 -4.52
N ASP A 18 15.91 -19.13 -3.92
CA ASP A 18 15.34 -19.53 -2.61
C ASP A 18 16.01 -18.81 -1.40
N TYR A 19 16.57 -17.61 -1.60
CA TYR A 19 17.41 -16.94 -0.60
C TYR A 19 16.62 -16.41 0.62
N GLY A 20 15.30 -16.30 0.51
CA GLY A 20 14.40 -16.23 1.68
C GLY A 20 14.60 -15.01 2.59
N PHE A 21 14.83 -13.81 2.04
CA PHE A 21 14.94 -12.60 2.87
C PHE A 21 13.67 -12.36 3.72
N SER A 22 13.83 -11.79 4.92
CA SER A 22 12.68 -11.23 5.65
C SER A 22 12.17 -9.99 4.91
N ASP A 23 10.87 -9.77 4.91
CA ASP A 23 10.27 -8.57 4.32
C ASP A 23 10.64 -7.33 5.14
N GLY A 24 11.76 -6.69 4.80
CA GLY A 24 12.25 -5.47 5.43
C GLY A 24 11.63 -4.18 4.87
N TYR A 25 10.79 -4.29 3.83
CA TYR A 25 10.25 -3.15 3.07
C TYR A 25 8.71 -3.11 3.07
N GLY A 26 8.05 -3.94 3.88
CA GLY A 26 6.58 -3.95 3.99
C GLY A 26 5.84 -4.45 2.73
N THR A 27 6.51 -5.25 1.90
CA THR A 27 6.00 -5.76 0.63
C THR A 27 5.13 -7.01 0.75
N GLY A 28 5.04 -7.60 1.94
CA GLY A 28 4.22 -8.77 2.23
C GLY A 28 4.92 -10.11 1.97
N LYS A 29 4.11 -11.17 1.93
CA LYS A 29 4.56 -12.55 1.70
C LYS A 29 4.88 -12.80 0.23
N ALA A 30 6.00 -13.48 -0.03
CA ALA A 30 6.38 -13.84 -1.40
C ALA A 30 5.29 -14.67 -2.10
N LYS A 31 4.91 -14.24 -3.30
CA LYS A 31 4.06 -14.99 -4.22
C LYS A 31 4.92 -15.79 -5.18
N GLU A 32 4.68 -17.09 -5.24
CA GLU A 32 5.33 -17.95 -6.22
C GLU A 32 4.80 -17.65 -7.62
N THR A 33 5.70 -17.41 -8.57
CA THR A 33 5.34 -17.18 -9.98
C THR A 33 6.39 -17.77 -10.92
N SER A 34 5.94 -18.24 -12.07
CA SER A 34 6.75 -18.90 -13.09
C SER A 34 6.49 -18.24 -14.44
N GLY A 35 7.53 -18.12 -15.26
CA GLY A 35 7.50 -17.45 -16.55
C GLY A 35 7.49 -15.92 -16.46
N ASP A 36 7.11 -15.26 -17.56
CA ASP A 36 7.11 -13.81 -17.67
C ASP A 36 6.02 -13.17 -16.79
N LEU A 37 6.42 -12.20 -15.97
CA LEU A 37 5.56 -11.55 -14.98
C LEU A 37 5.11 -10.17 -15.46
N VAL A 38 3.81 -9.90 -15.37
CA VAL A 38 3.24 -8.56 -15.62
C VAL A 38 2.47 -8.11 -14.39
N ILE A 39 2.91 -7.01 -13.79
CA ILE A 39 2.30 -6.44 -12.58
C ILE A 39 1.51 -5.20 -12.97
N ARG A 40 0.25 -5.15 -12.56
CA ARG A 40 -0.65 -4.02 -12.73
C ARG A 40 -1.36 -3.74 -11.41
N THR A 41 -0.69 -2.99 -10.55
CA THR A 41 -1.26 -2.54 -9.29
C THR A 41 -1.91 -1.18 -9.49
N ASP A 42 -3.14 -1.02 -8.99
CA ASP A 42 -3.78 0.28 -8.86
C ASP A 42 -3.33 0.89 -7.54
N PHE A 43 -2.81 2.11 -7.58
CA PHE A 43 -2.36 2.83 -6.42
C PHE A 43 -3.23 4.06 -6.18
N PHE A 44 -3.55 4.29 -4.92
CA PHE A 44 -4.33 5.43 -4.45
C PHE A 44 -3.46 6.24 -3.49
N PRO A 45 -3.41 7.58 -3.60
CA PRO A 45 -2.80 8.39 -2.57
C PRO A 45 -3.56 8.23 -1.26
N GLU A 46 -2.87 7.77 -0.22
CA GLU A 46 -3.39 7.67 1.14
C GLU A 46 -2.71 8.72 2.01
N VAL A 47 -3.50 9.57 2.64
CA VAL A 47 -3.02 10.54 3.62
C VAL A 47 -3.40 10.06 5.01
N PHE A 48 -2.42 9.77 5.86
CA PHE A 48 -2.67 9.39 7.24
C PHE A 48 -2.33 10.55 8.19
N ILE A 49 -3.32 11.01 8.95
CA ILE A 49 -3.20 12.07 9.96
C ILE A 49 -3.17 11.42 11.34
N SER A 50 -2.00 11.37 11.95
CA SER A 50 -1.81 10.84 13.30
C SER A 50 -1.76 11.96 14.34
N HIS A 51 -2.81 12.05 15.16
CA HIS A 51 -2.84 12.95 16.32
C HIS A 51 -1.94 12.48 17.47
N LEU A 52 -1.72 11.17 17.61
CA LEU A 52 -0.81 10.60 18.61
C LEU A 52 0.64 11.01 18.35
N PHE A 53 1.09 10.95 17.10
CA PHE A 53 2.46 11.29 16.71
C PHE A 53 2.62 12.73 16.20
N LYS A 54 1.52 13.49 16.13
CA LYS A 54 1.47 14.85 15.54
C LYS A 54 2.12 14.89 14.14
N LYS A 55 1.77 13.90 13.31
CA LYS A 55 2.40 13.67 12.03
C LYS A 55 1.35 13.37 10.96
N THR A 56 1.56 13.92 9.77
CA THR A 56 0.83 13.52 8.57
C THR A 56 1.80 12.81 7.63
N THR A 57 1.41 11.63 7.15
CA THR A 57 2.15 10.86 6.14
C THR A 57 1.32 10.76 4.86
N LEU A 58 2.02 10.56 3.75
CA LEU A 58 1.42 10.30 2.44
C LEU A 58 2.05 9.00 1.91
N GLU A 59 1.24 8.09 1.41
CA GLU A 59 1.70 6.87 0.75
C GLU A 59 0.89 6.51 -0.50
N LEU A 60 1.45 5.65 -1.35
CA LEU A 60 0.71 5.05 -2.46
C LEU A 60 0.19 3.69 -2.00
N PHE A 61 -1.07 3.67 -1.60
CA PHE A 61 -1.75 2.49 -1.11
C PHE A 61 -2.17 1.60 -2.28
N GLY A 62 -1.72 0.34 -2.26
CA GLY A 62 -2.00 -0.69 -3.27
C GLY A 62 -2.70 -1.92 -2.72
N GLY A 63 -3.34 -1.79 -1.55
CA GLY A 63 -3.92 -2.90 -0.80
C GLY A 63 -3.06 -3.35 0.39
N ASP A 64 -3.68 -4.05 1.34
CA ASP A 64 -3.00 -4.57 2.53
C ASP A 64 -2.06 -5.73 2.17
N THR A 65 -0.75 -5.45 2.18
CA THR A 65 0.32 -6.40 1.83
C THR A 65 0.44 -7.57 2.81
N GLY A 66 -0.23 -7.51 3.98
CA GLY A 66 -0.40 -8.66 4.87
C GLY A 66 -1.17 -9.81 4.23
N TYR A 67 -1.99 -9.52 3.22
CA TYR A 67 -2.65 -10.52 2.39
C TYR A 67 -1.85 -10.78 1.11
N GLU A 68 -1.69 -12.07 0.79
CA GLU A 68 -0.97 -12.51 -0.42
C GLU A 68 -1.49 -11.84 -1.70
N LYS A 69 -2.81 -11.61 -1.79
CA LYS A 69 -3.44 -10.91 -2.93
C LYS A 69 -2.75 -9.58 -3.25
N TRP A 70 -2.41 -8.78 -2.24
CA TRP A 70 -1.84 -7.44 -2.40
C TRP A 70 -0.34 -7.35 -2.16
N SER A 71 0.30 -8.47 -1.80
CA SER A 71 1.76 -8.46 -1.67
C SER A 71 2.43 -8.02 -2.98
N GLN A 72 3.52 -7.29 -2.83
CA GLN A 72 4.39 -6.82 -3.91
C GLN A 72 5.72 -7.57 -3.91
N ARG A 73 5.76 -8.73 -3.25
CA ARG A 73 6.88 -9.64 -3.22
C ARG A 73 6.60 -10.86 -4.08
N TYR A 74 7.53 -11.18 -4.95
CA TYR A 74 7.43 -12.28 -5.90
C TYR A 74 8.66 -13.15 -5.81
N ARG A 75 8.46 -14.45 -5.65
CA ARG A 75 9.48 -15.45 -5.87
C ARG A 75 9.33 -16.00 -7.27
N LEU A 76 10.39 -15.86 -8.05
CA LEU A 76 10.41 -16.06 -9.49
C LEU A 76 11.07 -17.40 -9.80
N TYR A 77 10.39 -18.20 -10.61
CA TYR A 77 10.97 -19.32 -11.33
C TYR A 77 10.96 -18.98 -12.80
N ASP A 78 11.99 -19.41 -13.53
CA ASP A 78 12.11 -19.34 -15.00
C ASP A 78 11.68 -18.03 -15.70
N THR A 79 11.61 -16.93 -14.96
CA THR A 79 11.21 -15.59 -15.43
C THR A 79 12.31 -14.97 -16.26
N GLN A 80 11.98 -14.55 -17.48
CA GLN A 80 12.90 -13.79 -18.34
C GLN A 80 12.55 -12.30 -18.37
N LYS A 81 11.27 -11.96 -18.19
CA LYS A 81 10.79 -10.58 -18.24
C LYS A 81 9.87 -10.28 -17.08
N ILE A 82 10.09 -9.10 -16.50
CA ILE A 82 9.20 -8.49 -15.52
C ILE A 82 8.76 -7.15 -16.10
N ALA A 83 7.45 -6.98 -16.24
CA ALA A 83 6.85 -5.72 -16.68
C ALA A 83 6.00 -5.12 -15.56
N ILE A 84 6.47 -4.02 -14.99
CA ILE A 84 5.78 -3.27 -13.93
C ILE A 84 4.99 -2.13 -14.59
N LYS A 85 3.66 -2.17 -14.49
CA LYS A 85 2.74 -1.23 -15.15
C LYS A 85 1.67 -0.73 -14.16
N PRO A 86 2.06 0.02 -13.12
CA PRO A 86 1.12 0.53 -12.15
C PRO A 86 0.22 1.62 -12.73
N VAL A 87 -0.97 1.76 -12.18
CA VAL A 87 -1.89 2.86 -12.44
C VAL A 87 -2.03 3.67 -11.16
N VAL A 88 -1.68 4.95 -11.20
CA VAL A 88 -1.80 5.83 -10.01
C VAL A 88 -3.03 6.72 -10.17
N HIS A 89 -4.02 6.53 -9.31
CA HIS A 89 -5.26 7.31 -9.28
C HIS A 89 -5.07 8.60 -8.47
N ILE A 90 -4.26 9.52 -8.97
CA ILE A 90 -3.79 10.71 -8.22
C ILE A 90 -4.92 11.61 -7.69
N ASN A 91 -6.10 11.58 -8.32
CA ASN A 91 -7.27 12.36 -7.93
C ASN A 91 -8.22 11.61 -6.98
N ARG A 92 -7.93 10.37 -6.63
CA ARG A 92 -8.73 9.53 -5.75
C ARG A 92 -8.00 9.34 -4.43
N VAL A 93 -7.88 10.44 -3.69
CA VAL A 93 -7.21 10.48 -2.40
C VAL A 93 -8.12 9.88 -1.33
N VAL A 94 -7.56 8.99 -0.52
CA VAL A 94 -8.19 8.50 0.72
C VAL A 94 -7.50 9.15 1.92
N ILE A 95 -8.29 9.63 2.88
CA ILE A 95 -7.78 10.28 4.09
C ILE A 95 -8.10 9.37 5.27
N LEU A 96 -7.07 8.95 5.97
CA LEU A 96 -7.17 8.23 7.23
C LEU A 96 -6.87 9.20 8.36
N GLU A 97 -7.81 9.41 9.27
CA GLU A 97 -7.61 10.26 10.43
C GLU A 97 -7.65 9.43 11.72
N GLY A 98 -6.57 9.52 12.50
CA GLY A 98 -6.50 8.90 13.81
C GLY A 98 -7.50 9.51 14.80
N PRO A 99 -7.80 8.83 15.91
CA PRO A 99 -8.70 9.35 16.94
C PRO A 99 -8.11 10.58 17.66
N ASN A 100 -8.97 11.53 18.03
CA ASN A 100 -8.60 12.70 18.84
C ASN A 100 -9.71 13.00 19.89
N PRO A 101 -9.49 12.73 21.20
CA PRO A 101 -8.25 12.22 21.80
C PRO A 101 -8.04 10.71 21.59
N PRO A 102 -6.80 10.19 21.57
CA PRO A 102 -6.52 8.75 21.62
C PRO A 102 -6.92 8.11 22.96
N PRO A 103 -7.28 6.80 23.02
CA PRO A 103 -7.34 5.81 21.94
C PRO A 103 -8.72 5.71 21.28
N GLY A 104 -8.79 5.17 20.07
CA GLY A 104 -10.03 5.02 19.30
C GLY A 104 -9.78 4.40 17.92
N LYS A 105 -10.83 4.33 17.10
CA LYS A 105 -10.73 3.83 15.72
C LYS A 105 -10.30 4.94 14.77
N ILE A 106 -9.68 4.54 13.67
CA ILE A 106 -9.33 5.45 12.57
C ILE A 106 -10.60 5.70 11.74
N MET A 107 -10.80 6.96 11.35
CA MET A 107 -11.83 7.36 10.39
C MET A 107 -11.22 7.40 9.00
N ALA A 108 -11.72 6.58 8.08
CA ALA A 108 -11.39 6.67 6.66
C ALA A 108 -12.41 7.58 5.97
N THR A 109 -11.93 8.50 5.13
CA THR A 109 -12.74 9.33 4.22
C THR A 109 -12.28 9.07 2.80
N TYR A 110 -13.21 8.64 1.96
CA TYR A 110 -12.96 8.18 0.61
C TYR A 110 -13.12 9.30 -0.43
N PRO A 111 -12.64 9.09 -1.67
CA PRO A 111 -12.75 10.09 -2.76
C PRO A 111 -14.16 10.59 -3.05
N ASP A 112 -15.18 9.78 -2.79
CA ASP A 112 -16.60 10.13 -2.98
C ASP A 112 -17.20 10.93 -1.82
N GLY A 113 -16.39 11.22 -0.79
CA GLY A 113 -16.81 11.90 0.43
C GLY A 113 -17.49 10.99 1.47
N SER A 114 -17.62 9.68 1.20
CA SER A 114 -18.09 8.74 2.21
C SER A 114 -17.04 8.53 3.29
N SER A 115 -17.48 8.32 4.53
CA SER A 115 -16.58 8.06 5.65
C SER A 115 -17.03 6.85 6.47
N GLU A 116 -16.07 6.09 7.00
CA GLU A 116 -16.34 4.96 7.88
C GLU A 116 -15.23 4.75 8.91
N GLN A 117 -15.58 4.15 10.05
CA GLN A 117 -14.58 3.73 11.01
C GLN A 117 -13.98 2.40 10.59
N ILE A 118 -12.68 2.37 10.36
CA ILE A 118 -11.97 1.15 9.99
C ILE A 118 -11.37 0.47 11.24
N PRO A 119 -11.38 -0.88 11.29
CA PRO A 119 -10.88 -1.62 12.45
C PRO A 119 -9.34 -1.64 12.52
N HIS A 120 -8.65 -1.35 11.43
CA HIS A 120 -7.19 -1.40 11.29
C HIS A 120 -6.65 -0.09 10.68
N ILE A 121 -5.44 -0.12 10.13
CA ILE A 121 -4.76 1.04 9.55
C ILE A 121 -4.94 1.17 8.03
N TYR A 122 -5.67 0.26 7.38
CA TYR A 122 -5.83 0.25 5.92
C TYR A 122 -7.27 0.52 5.49
N PRO A 123 -7.49 1.30 4.42
CA PRO A 123 -8.80 1.52 3.83
C PRO A 123 -9.23 0.30 3.00
N ASP A 124 -10.51 0.25 2.65
CA ASP A 124 -11.04 -0.78 1.77
C ASP A 124 -10.57 -0.55 0.33
N TYR A 125 -9.64 -1.39 -0.11
CA TYR A 125 -9.06 -1.34 -1.44
C TYR A 125 -10.08 -1.67 -2.54
N GLU A 126 -11.00 -2.62 -2.31
CA GLU A 126 -12.01 -2.98 -3.32
C GLU A 126 -13.03 -1.85 -3.49
N LYS A 127 -13.36 -1.17 -2.39
CA LYS A 127 -14.17 0.05 -2.42
C LYS A 127 -13.51 1.13 -3.28
N LEU A 128 -12.21 1.37 -3.10
CA LEU A 128 -11.44 2.33 -3.92
C LEU A 128 -11.39 1.96 -5.41
N LEU A 129 -11.22 0.68 -5.74
CA LEU A 129 -11.27 0.18 -7.11
C LEU A 129 -12.64 0.39 -7.77
N SER A 130 -13.72 0.28 -6.98
CA SER A 130 -15.09 0.43 -7.49
C SER A 130 -15.47 1.87 -7.81
N MET A 131 -14.75 2.84 -7.25
CA MET A 131 -14.95 4.27 -7.50
C MET A 131 -14.44 4.63 -8.91
N LYS A 132 -15.19 5.47 -9.63
CA LYS A 132 -14.85 5.92 -10.99
C LYS A 132 -14.34 7.35 -10.99
#